data_AF-Q9XCN1-F1
#
_entry.id   AF-Q9XCN1-F1
#
_cell.length_a   1.000
_cell.length_b   1.000
_cell.length_c   1.000
_cell.angle_alpha   90.00
_cell.angle_beta   90.00
_cell.angle_gamma   90.00
#
_symmetry.space_group_name_H-M   'P 1'
#
loop_
_entity.id
_entity.type
_entity.pdbx_description
1 polymer ?
#
loop_
_entity_poly.entity_id
_entity_poly.type
_entity_poly.pdbx_seq_one_letter_code
_entity_poly.pdbx_strand_id
1 'polypeptide(L)'
;GGQRFGEMEVWALEAYGAAHTLKEMLTIKSDDTEGRRGAYKAITKGERVGESEIPETFYVLTKELQSLALDVNIYGEEVDENGMPVPITIKEDDRPKDFSSFQLVLASPEKILSWSRGEVKKPETINYRTLKPERDGLFCTKIFGPVRDYECLCGKYKKMRYKGIVCEKCGVAITHSK
;
A
#
# COMPACT_ATOMS: atom_id res chain seq x y z
N GLY A 1 16.41 11.26 -11.87
CA GLY A 1 15.20 11.62 -12.63
C GLY A 1 14.53 10.34 -13.03
N GLY A 2 13.31 10.10 -12.55
CA GLY A 2 12.55 8.92 -12.92
C GLY A 2 12.19 9.02 -14.40
N GLN A 3 12.83 8.19 -15.21
CA GLN A 3 12.46 8.04 -16.61
C GLN A 3 11.04 7.45 -16.61
N ARG A 4 10.07 8.22 -17.12
CA ARG A 4 8.67 7.77 -17.17
C ARG A 4 8.58 6.77 -18.30
N PHE A 5 8.49 5.49 -17.93
CA PHE A 5 8.25 4.42 -18.87
C PHE A 5 6.78 4.48 -19.32
N GLY A 6 6.55 4.85 -20.58
CA GLY A 6 5.24 5.05 -21.16
C GLY A 6 4.72 3.80 -21.86
N GLU A 7 3.42 3.82 -22.19
CA GLU A 7 2.73 2.71 -22.83
C GLU A 7 3.46 2.21 -24.09
N MET A 8 3.87 3.11 -25.00
CA MET A 8 4.56 2.70 -26.24
C MET A 8 5.89 1.99 -26.01
N GLU A 9 6.59 2.30 -24.92
CA GLU A 9 7.87 1.67 -24.58
C GLU A 9 7.64 0.27 -24.01
N VAL A 10 6.54 0.07 -23.28
CA VAL A 10 6.06 -1.25 -22.83
C VAL A 10 5.76 -2.13 -24.04
N TRP A 11 4.92 -1.65 -24.98
CA TRP A 11 4.58 -2.40 -26.20
C TRP A 11 5.81 -2.80 -27.01
N ALA A 12 6.79 -1.89 -27.14
CA ALA A 12 8.02 -2.18 -27.86
C ALA A 12 8.80 -3.32 -27.18
N LEU A 13 9.02 -3.25 -25.86
CA LEU A 13 9.78 -4.29 -25.14
C LEU A 13 9.09 -5.65 -25.17
N GLU A 14 7.76 -5.69 -25.03
CA GLU A 14 6.99 -6.93 -25.14
C GLU A 14 7.10 -7.53 -26.54
N ALA A 15 6.97 -6.71 -27.59
CA ALA A 15 7.12 -7.16 -28.98
C ALA A 15 8.53 -7.71 -29.28
N TYR A 16 9.56 -7.15 -28.63
CA TYR A 16 10.94 -7.67 -28.71
C TYR A 16 11.18 -8.93 -27.84
N GLY A 17 10.17 -9.42 -27.11
CA GLY A 17 10.31 -10.57 -26.20
C GLY A 17 11.12 -10.26 -24.94
N ALA A 18 11.33 -8.99 -24.61
CA ALA A 18 12.11 -8.54 -23.45
C ALA A 18 11.26 -8.47 -22.16
N ALA A 19 10.32 -9.41 -21.98
CA ALA A 19 9.37 -9.42 -20.87
C ALA A 19 10.04 -9.48 -19.49
N HIS A 20 11.15 -10.22 -19.36
CA HIS A 20 11.90 -10.29 -18.10
C HIS A 20 12.55 -8.95 -17.75
N THR A 21 13.13 -8.25 -18.75
CA THR A 21 13.72 -6.93 -18.56
C THR A 21 12.66 -5.90 -18.19
N LEU A 22 11.49 -5.95 -18.84
CA LEU A 22 10.35 -5.11 -18.53
C LEU A 22 9.85 -5.37 -17.09
N LYS A 23 9.69 -6.64 -16.69
CA LYS A 23 9.30 -7.03 -15.33
C LYS A 23 10.28 -6.45 -14.32
N GLU A 24 11.60 -6.62 -14.50
CA GLU A 24 12.61 -6.03 -13.62
C GLU A 24 12.55 -4.50 -13.54
N MET A 25 12.28 -3.83 -14.66
CA MET A 25 12.15 -2.37 -14.72
C MET A 25 10.95 -1.88 -13.91
N LEU A 26 9.81 -2.56 -14.02
CA LEU A 26 8.56 -2.19 -13.36
C LEU A 26 8.49 -2.61 -11.89
N THR A 27 9.32 -3.57 -11.44
CA THR A 27 9.31 -4.04 -10.05
C THR A 27 10.54 -3.59 -9.27
N ILE A 28 11.65 -4.34 -9.37
CA ILE A 28 12.87 -4.18 -8.58
C ILE A 28 13.53 -2.82 -8.80
N LYS A 29 13.46 -2.26 -10.01
CA LYS A 29 14.16 -1.00 -10.33
C LYS A 29 13.36 0.25 -9.98
N SER A 30 12.02 0.20 -10.03
CA SER A 30 11.18 1.38 -9.84
C SER A 30 10.71 1.53 -8.40
N ASP A 31 10.14 0.48 -7.80
CA ASP A 31 9.27 0.66 -6.64
C ASP A 31 9.73 -0.11 -5.39
N ASP A 32 10.49 -1.20 -5.54
CA ASP A 32 10.91 -2.02 -4.41
C ASP A 32 12.34 -1.67 -3.94
N THR A 33 12.43 -0.84 -2.91
CA THR A 33 13.73 -0.49 -2.31
C THR A 33 14.44 -1.68 -1.67
N GLU A 34 13.71 -2.67 -1.15
CA GLU A 34 14.28 -3.84 -0.49
C GLU A 34 14.76 -4.87 -1.51
N GLY A 35 13.94 -5.17 -2.52
CA GLY A 35 14.32 -6.00 -3.66
C GLY A 35 15.50 -5.43 -4.42
N ARG A 36 15.56 -4.11 -4.61
CA ARG A 36 16.74 -3.46 -5.22
C ARG A 36 18.01 -3.68 -4.41
N ARG A 37 17.96 -3.53 -3.09
CA ARG A 37 19.09 -3.81 -2.20
C ARG A 37 19.48 -5.29 -2.25
N GLY A 38 18.49 -6.18 -2.29
CA GLY A 38 18.68 -7.63 -2.44
C GLY A 38 19.39 -7.98 -3.75
N ALA A 39 18.94 -7.42 -4.87
CA ALA A 39 19.53 -7.60 -6.19
C ALA A 39 20.99 -7.14 -6.23
N TYR A 40 21.30 -5.94 -5.69
CA TYR A 40 22.70 -5.47 -5.60
C TYR A 40 23.58 -6.41 -4.76
N LYS A 41 23.04 -6.94 -3.65
CA LYS A 41 23.76 -7.90 -2.81
C LYS A 41 24.00 -9.23 -3.54
N ALA A 42 23.04 -9.71 -4.33
CA ALA A 42 23.20 -10.91 -5.14
C ALA A 42 24.28 -10.70 -6.22
N ILE A 43 24.23 -9.57 -6.94
CA ILE A 43 25.21 -9.23 -7.98
C ILE A 43 26.63 -9.15 -7.41
N THR A 44 26.83 -8.46 -6.27
CA THR A 44 28.15 -8.34 -5.63
C THR A 44 28.72 -9.69 -5.16
N LYS A 45 27.85 -10.66 -4.87
CA LYS A 45 28.24 -12.02 -4.48
C LYS A 45 28.37 -13.00 -5.65
N GLY A 46 27.98 -12.60 -6.86
CA GLY A 46 27.87 -13.50 -8.02
C GLY A 46 26.72 -14.51 -7.91
N GLU A 47 25.74 -14.27 -7.04
CA GLU A 47 24.52 -15.07 -6.91
C GLU A 47 23.49 -14.61 -7.97
N ARG A 48 22.54 -15.50 -8.32
CA ARG A 48 21.42 -15.12 -9.19
C ARG A 48 20.51 -14.14 -8.45
N VAL A 49 20.04 -13.11 -9.14
CA VAL A 49 19.02 -12.20 -8.62
C VAL A 49 17.73 -13.02 -8.42
N GLY A 50 17.09 -12.84 -7.26
CA GLY A 50 15.84 -13.54 -6.93
C GLY A 50 14.68 -13.15 -7.85
N GLU A 51 13.59 -13.90 -7.77
CA GLU A 51 12.37 -13.57 -8.52
C GLU A 51 11.76 -12.25 -8.03
N SER A 52 11.12 -11.55 -8.96
CA SER A 52 10.42 -10.32 -8.67
C SER A 52 9.11 -10.60 -7.94
N GLU A 53 8.93 -9.95 -6.79
CA GLU A 53 7.68 -9.94 -6.03
C GLU A 53 6.64 -8.99 -6.66
N ILE A 54 5.42 -8.96 -6.11
CA ILE A 54 4.37 -7.99 -6.47
C ILE A 54 4.87 -6.55 -6.22
N PRO A 55 4.79 -5.64 -7.20
CA PRO A 55 5.22 -4.26 -7.01
C PRO A 55 4.29 -3.47 -6.08
N GLU A 56 4.85 -2.48 -5.38
CA GLU A 56 4.08 -1.58 -4.51
C GLU A 56 2.94 -0.87 -5.26
N THR A 57 3.18 -0.52 -6.52
CA THR A 57 2.20 0.09 -7.43
C THR A 57 0.93 -0.76 -7.58
N PHE A 58 1.01 -2.09 -7.52
CA PHE A 58 -0.17 -2.94 -7.55
C PHE A 58 -1.03 -2.74 -6.28
N TYR A 59 -0.43 -2.64 -5.10
CA TYR A 59 -1.18 -2.34 -3.88
C TYR A 59 -1.81 -0.95 -3.93
N VAL A 60 -1.12 0.04 -4.49
CA VAL A 60 -1.69 1.38 -4.72
C VAL A 60 -2.92 1.28 -5.63
N LEU A 61 -2.83 0.55 -6.75
CA LEU A 61 -3.96 0.29 -7.64
C LEU A 61 -5.14 -0.35 -6.90
N THR A 62 -4.91 -1.34 -6.03
CA THR A 62 -6.01 -1.93 -5.25
C THR A 62 -6.72 -0.91 -4.36
N LYS A 63 -5.99 0.07 -3.82
CA LYS A 63 -6.57 1.16 -3.01
C LYS A 63 -7.34 2.17 -3.85
N GLU A 64 -6.85 2.47 -5.05
CA GLU A 64 -7.57 3.32 -6.00
C GLU A 64 -8.90 2.67 -6.42
N LEU A 65 -8.89 1.37 -6.73
CA LEU A 65 -10.12 0.63 -7.05
C LEU A 65 -11.09 0.58 -5.85
N GLN A 66 -10.59 0.37 -4.64
CA GLN A 66 -11.40 0.45 -3.42
C GLN A 66 -12.04 1.84 -3.23
N SER A 67 -11.33 2.91 -3.61
CA SER A 67 -11.87 4.28 -3.56
C SER A 67 -13.03 4.51 -4.53
N LEU A 68 -13.07 3.73 -5.62
CA LEU A 68 -14.17 3.71 -6.60
C LEU A 68 -15.30 2.75 -6.21
N ALA A 69 -15.29 2.23 -4.98
CA ALA A 69 -16.23 1.22 -4.48
C ALA A 69 -16.18 -0.11 -5.24
N LEU A 70 -14.99 -0.48 -5.74
CA LEU A 70 -14.72 -1.80 -6.29
C LEU A 70 -13.98 -2.65 -5.25
N ASP A 71 -14.51 -3.82 -4.95
CA ASP A 71 -13.85 -4.85 -4.14
C ASP A 71 -12.87 -5.64 -5.00
N VAL A 72 -11.66 -5.83 -4.50
CA VAL A 72 -10.58 -6.53 -5.19
C VAL A 72 -10.20 -7.74 -4.36
N ASN A 73 -10.55 -8.93 -4.85
CA ASN A 73 -10.16 -10.20 -4.25
C ASN A 73 -8.93 -10.74 -4.97
N ILE A 74 -7.86 -11.04 -4.23
CA ILE A 74 -6.63 -11.62 -4.79
C ILE A 74 -6.63 -13.10 -4.43
N TYR A 75 -6.33 -13.96 -5.41
CA TYR A 75 -6.25 -15.41 -5.23
C TYR A 75 -4.82 -15.89 -5.46
N GLY A 76 -4.36 -16.77 -4.57
CA GLY A 76 -3.07 -17.45 -4.71
C GLY A 76 -3.19 -18.76 -5.48
N GLU A 77 -2.27 -19.67 -5.21
CA GLU A 77 -2.33 -21.06 -5.67
C GLU A 77 -3.08 -21.97 -4.69
N GLU A 78 -3.34 -21.49 -3.47
CA GLU A 78 -4.07 -22.24 -2.45
C GLU A 78 -5.54 -22.40 -2.82
N VAL A 79 -6.00 -23.64 -2.79
CA VAL A 79 -7.36 -24.08 -3.05
C VAL A 79 -7.91 -24.74 -1.80
N ASP A 80 -9.16 -24.44 -1.46
CA ASP A 80 -9.90 -25.11 -0.39
C ASP A 80 -10.06 -26.61 -0.68
N GLU A 81 -10.49 -27.38 0.32
CA GLU A 81 -10.84 -28.81 0.21
C GLU A 81 -11.85 -29.12 -0.91
N ASN A 82 -12.65 -28.12 -1.31
CA ASN A 82 -13.64 -28.21 -2.38
C ASN A 82 -13.12 -27.72 -3.76
N GLY A 83 -11.82 -27.41 -3.88
CA GLY A 83 -11.20 -26.93 -5.12
C GLY A 83 -11.54 -25.49 -5.50
N MET A 84 -12.09 -24.69 -4.59
CA MET A 84 -12.34 -23.27 -4.82
C MET A 84 -11.17 -22.41 -4.35
N PRO A 85 -10.77 -21.38 -5.11
CA PRO A 85 -9.66 -20.52 -4.74
C PRO A 85 -10.04 -19.62 -3.55
N VAL A 86 -9.18 -19.56 -2.55
CA VAL A 86 -9.39 -18.75 -1.34
C VAL A 86 -8.85 -17.34 -1.54
N PRO A 87 -9.61 -16.29 -1.21
CA PRO A 87 -9.09 -14.94 -1.28
C PRO A 87 -8.03 -14.71 -0.19
N ILE A 88 -6.86 -14.24 -0.60
CA ILE A 88 -5.77 -13.86 0.29
C ILE A 88 -6.16 -12.61 1.07
N THR A 89 -6.07 -12.67 2.40
CA THR A 89 -6.25 -11.49 3.24
C THR A 89 -4.95 -10.70 3.33
N ILE A 90 -4.89 -9.54 2.67
CA ILE A 90 -3.70 -8.67 2.69
C ILE A 90 -3.58 -8.00 4.07
N LYS A 91 -2.54 -8.34 4.82
CA LYS A 91 -2.15 -7.64 6.05
C LYS A 91 -0.99 -6.69 5.74
N GLU A 92 -0.89 -5.58 6.47
CA GLU A 92 0.16 -4.57 6.25
C GLU A 92 1.57 -5.11 6.54
N ASP A 93 1.70 -5.96 7.56
CA ASP A 93 2.97 -6.56 7.98
C ASP A 93 3.32 -7.84 7.19
N ASP A 94 2.37 -8.40 6.44
CA ASP A 94 2.52 -9.67 5.71
C ASP A 94 1.80 -9.58 4.37
N ARG A 95 2.50 -9.03 3.39
CA ARG A 95 1.99 -8.84 2.03
C ARG A 95 2.36 -10.05 1.17
N PRO A 96 1.41 -10.55 0.35
CA PRO A 96 1.68 -11.71 -0.51
C PRO A 96 2.77 -11.37 -1.53
N LYS A 97 3.67 -12.31 -1.81
CA LYS A 97 4.77 -12.10 -2.76
C LYS A 97 4.38 -12.36 -4.20
N ASP A 98 3.33 -13.14 -4.42
CA ASP A 98 2.81 -13.49 -5.73
C ASP A 98 1.30 -13.76 -5.69
N PHE A 99 0.64 -13.71 -6.85
CA PHE A 99 -0.78 -14.04 -7.02
C PHE A 99 -1.05 -14.63 -8.41
N SER A 100 -2.04 -15.52 -8.50
CA SER A 100 -2.41 -16.18 -9.76
C SER A 100 -3.48 -15.39 -10.52
N SER A 101 -4.44 -14.83 -9.77
CA SER A 101 -5.58 -14.11 -10.34
C SER A 101 -6.13 -13.12 -9.33
N PHE A 102 -6.85 -12.12 -9.84
CA PHE A 102 -7.64 -11.23 -9.01
C PHE A 102 -9.02 -11.05 -9.64
N GLN A 103 -10.02 -10.80 -8.79
CA GLN A 103 -11.39 -10.57 -9.19
C GLN A 103 -11.81 -9.18 -8.75
N LEU A 104 -12.50 -8.47 -9.65
CA LEU A 104 -13.15 -7.20 -9.38
C LEU A 104 -14.65 -7.42 -9.20
N VAL A 105 -15.18 -6.92 -8.09
CA VAL A 105 -16.61 -7.00 -7.75
C VAL A 105 -17.10 -5.63 -7.29
N LEU A 106 -18.38 -5.33 -7.45
CA LEU A 106 -18.97 -4.15 -6.83
C LEU A 106 -19.00 -4.32 -5.30
N ALA A 107 -18.46 -3.36 -4.57
CA ALA A 107 -18.43 -3.41 -3.12
C ALA A 107 -19.83 -3.12 -2.53
N SER A 108 -20.26 -3.95 -1.58
CA SER A 108 -21.47 -3.66 -0.81
C SER A 108 -21.22 -2.54 0.21
N PRO A 109 -22.25 -1.82 0.67
CA PRO A 109 -22.10 -0.80 1.72
C PRO A 109 -21.46 -1.33 3.00
N GLU A 110 -21.81 -2.58 3.39
CA GLU A 110 -21.22 -3.26 4.55
C GLU A 110 -19.72 -3.50 4.36
N LYS A 111 -19.30 -3.91 3.15
CA LYS A 111 -17.90 -4.11 2.80
C LYS A 111 -17.13 -2.78 2.87
N ILE A 112 -17.69 -1.70 2.35
CA ILE A 112 -17.07 -0.36 2.39
C ILE A 112 -16.88 0.10 3.85
N LEU A 113 -17.88 -0.12 4.71
CA LEU A 113 -17.77 0.20 6.14
C LEU A 113 -16.69 -0.64 6.84
N SER A 114 -16.49 -1.89 6.43
CA SER A 114 -15.43 -2.75 6.98
C SER A 114 -14.01 -2.25 6.69
N TRP A 115 -13.81 -1.52 5.57
CA TRP A 115 -12.53 -0.91 5.22
C TRP A 115 -12.28 0.40 5.96
N SER A 116 -13.35 1.06 6.39
CA SER A 116 -13.29 2.38 7.01
C SER A 116 -12.69 2.32 8.41
N ARG A 117 -11.85 3.32 8.72
CA ARG A 117 -11.26 3.54 10.05
C ARG A 117 -11.95 4.66 10.82
N GLY A 118 -13.00 5.25 10.24
CA GLY A 118 -13.75 6.35 10.83
C GLY A 118 -14.50 7.16 9.77
N GLU A 119 -15.47 7.95 10.26
CA GLU A 119 -16.35 8.76 9.43
C GLU A 119 -15.82 10.21 9.33
N VAL A 120 -15.78 10.76 8.11
CA VAL A 120 -15.51 12.18 7.87
C VAL A 120 -16.83 12.93 7.90
N LYS A 121 -16.95 13.92 8.80
CA LYS A 121 -18.19 14.68 9.02
C LYS A 121 -18.16 16.07 8.42
N LYS A 122 -16.98 16.61 8.20
CA LYS A 122 -16.80 17.97 7.71
C LYS A 122 -15.90 18.03 6.49
N PRO A 123 -16.12 18.97 5.57
CA PRO A 123 -15.32 19.10 4.35
C PRO A 123 -13.98 19.82 4.57
N GLU A 124 -13.66 20.28 5.78
CA GLU A 124 -12.41 21.02 6.01
C GLU A 124 -11.18 20.10 5.92
N THR A 125 -10.08 20.67 5.47
CA THR A 125 -8.81 19.96 5.25
C THR A 125 -7.81 20.27 6.35
N ILE A 126 -7.17 21.43 6.25
CA ILE A 126 -6.08 21.88 7.11
C ILE A 126 -6.38 23.31 7.57
N ASN A 127 -6.06 23.59 8.82
CA ASN A 127 -6.18 24.93 9.36
C ASN A 127 -5.18 25.90 8.70
N TYR A 128 -5.65 26.99 8.12
CA TYR A 128 -4.80 27.95 7.39
C TYR A 128 -3.68 28.59 8.24
N ARG A 129 -3.88 28.75 9.55
CA ARG A 129 -2.90 29.41 10.44
C ARG A 129 -1.92 28.41 11.04
N THR A 130 -2.41 27.27 11.50
CA THR A 130 -1.58 26.30 12.22
C THR A 130 -0.98 25.22 11.33
N LEU A 131 -1.46 25.10 10.09
CA LEU A 131 -1.13 24.03 9.14
C LEU A 131 -1.39 22.62 9.71
N LYS A 132 -2.22 22.53 10.75
CA LYS A 132 -2.62 21.26 11.35
C LYS A 132 -3.91 20.76 10.72
N PRO A 133 -4.05 19.44 10.52
CA PRO A 133 -5.30 18.88 10.02
C PRO A 133 -6.47 19.17 10.97
N GLU A 134 -7.63 19.45 10.38
CA GLU A 134 -8.86 19.71 11.13
C GLU A 134 -9.48 18.42 11.68
N ARG A 135 -10.17 18.54 12.82
CA ARG A 135 -10.81 17.39 13.47
C ARG A 135 -12.09 17.02 12.73
N ASP A 136 -12.24 15.73 12.44
CA ASP A 136 -13.34 15.13 11.67
C ASP A 136 -13.45 15.65 10.21
N GLY A 137 -12.36 16.28 9.72
CA GLY A 137 -12.20 16.71 8.33
C GLY A 137 -11.53 15.67 7.43
N LEU A 138 -11.28 16.05 6.18
CA LEU A 138 -10.71 15.19 5.14
C LEU A 138 -9.30 14.66 5.45
N PHE A 139 -8.53 15.35 6.29
CA PHE A 139 -7.19 14.94 6.72
C PHE A 139 -7.13 14.59 8.21
N CYS A 140 -8.26 14.23 8.83
CA CYS A 140 -8.34 13.96 10.26
C CYS A 140 -7.34 12.88 10.71
N THR A 141 -6.39 13.25 11.56
CA THR A 141 -5.32 12.35 12.05
C THR A 141 -5.84 11.20 12.93
N LYS A 142 -7.08 11.31 13.42
CA LYS A 142 -7.73 10.22 14.17
C LYS A 142 -8.12 9.07 13.23
N ILE A 143 -8.53 9.37 12.01
CA ILE A 143 -9.03 8.39 11.02
C ILE A 143 -7.86 7.83 10.21
N PHE A 144 -7.01 8.72 9.69
CA PHE A 144 -5.95 8.35 8.75
C PHE A 144 -4.61 8.04 9.42
N GLY A 145 -4.43 8.43 10.68
CA GLY A 145 -3.20 8.20 11.45
C GLY A 145 -2.35 9.46 11.67
N PRO A 146 -1.16 9.31 12.27
CA PRO A 146 -0.30 10.43 12.61
C PRO A 146 0.40 11.03 11.38
N VAL A 147 0.62 12.36 11.39
CA VAL A 147 1.36 13.09 10.33
C VAL A 147 2.86 12.81 10.38
N ARG A 148 3.37 12.43 11.56
CA ARG A 148 4.80 12.17 11.80
C ARG A 148 4.94 10.84 12.51
N ASP A 149 6.01 10.12 12.19
CA ASP A 149 6.28 8.81 12.79
C ASP A 149 6.32 8.88 14.31
N TYR A 150 5.51 8.03 14.94
CA TYR A 150 5.45 7.86 16.38
C TYR A 150 5.20 9.18 17.17
N GLU A 151 4.49 10.14 16.57
CA GLU A 151 4.12 11.41 17.19
C GLU A 151 2.62 11.69 17.04
N CYS A 152 1.96 12.02 18.16
CA CYS A 152 0.55 12.41 18.14
C CYS A 152 0.38 13.90 17.78
N LEU A 153 -0.79 14.30 17.25
CA LEU A 153 -1.06 15.67 16.78
C LEU A 153 -0.86 16.77 17.85
N CYS A 154 -1.17 16.45 19.12
CA CYS A 154 -1.01 17.40 20.23
C CYS A 154 0.42 17.46 20.79
N GLY A 155 1.30 16.53 20.41
CA GLY A 155 2.68 16.44 20.89
C GLY A 155 2.85 15.90 22.31
N LYS A 156 1.79 15.46 23.01
CA LYS A 156 1.87 14.83 24.36
C LYS A 156 2.75 13.58 24.33
N TYR A 157 2.50 12.71 23.35
CA TYR A 157 3.28 11.51 23.13
C TYR A 157 4.13 11.65 21.87
N LYS A 158 5.43 11.38 22.03
CA LYS A 158 6.45 11.43 20.98
C LYS A 158 7.45 10.29 21.17
N LYS A 159 8.04 9.84 20.07
CA LYS A 159 9.03 8.75 19.97
C LYS A 159 8.41 7.35 20.02
N MET A 160 9.15 6.39 19.48
CA MET A 160 8.77 4.98 19.31
C MET A 160 8.39 4.26 20.62
N ARG A 161 8.84 4.75 21.78
CA ARG A 161 8.52 4.14 23.09
C ARG A 161 7.02 4.05 23.40
N TYR A 162 6.20 4.90 22.77
CA TYR A 162 4.76 4.92 22.96
C TYR A 162 4.00 4.25 21.80
N LYS A 163 4.68 3.44 20.97
CA LYS A 163 4.07 2.72 19.85
C LYS A 163 2.85 1.92 20.33
N GLY A 164 1.73 2.07 19.62
CA GLY A 164 0.47 1.37 19.92
C GLY A 164 -0.44 2.06 20.93
N ILE A 165 0.01 3.13 21.60
CA ILE A 165 -0.85 3.91 22.51
C ILE A 165 -1.69 4.90 21.71
N VAL A 166 -2.98 5.01 22.05
CA VAL A 166 -3.89 6.04 21.51
C VAL A 166 -3.89 7.25 22.44
N CYS A 167 -3.66 8.44 21.89
CA CYS A 167 -3.61 9.65 22.69
C CYS A 167 -4.99 10.07 23.22
N GLU A 168 -5.15 10.19 24.54
CA GLU A 168 -6.41 10.62 25.18
C GLU A 168 -6.91 12.01 24.71
N LYS A 169 -5.98 12.92 24.39
CA LYS A 169 -6.32 14.31 24.04
C LYS A 169 -6.77 14.47 22.59
N CYS A 170 -6.05 13.84 21.66
CA CYS A 170 -6.28 13.99 20.22
C CYS A 170 -6.87 12.75 19.53
N GLY A 171 -6.93 11.60 20.21
CA GLY A 171 -7.43 10.34 19.66
C GLY A 171 -6.52 9.69 18.63
N VAL A 172 -5.32 10.23 18.39
CA VAL A 172 -4.38 9.72 17.38
C VAL A 172 -3.61 8.53 17.94
N ALA A 173 -3.61 7.42 17.21
CA ALA A 173 -2.79 6.25 17.50
C ALA A 173 -1.32 6.53 17.14
N ILE A 174 -0.40 6.13 18.01
CA ILE A 174 1.03 6.33 17.81
C ILE A 174 1.57 5.16 16.99
N THR A 175 1.66 5.36 15.69
CA THR A 175 2.14 4.38 14.70
C THR A 175 3.13 5.04 13.74
N HIS A 176 3.66 4.27 12.80
CA HIS A 176 4.36 4.84 11.65
C HIS A 176 3.38 5.69 10.83
N SER A 177 3.85 6.83 10.30
CA SER A 177 3.10 7.58 9.30
C SER A 177 3.15 6.79 7.99
N LYS A 178 1.98 6.42 7.49
CA LYS A 178 1.88 5.63 6.26
C LYS A 178 2.20 6.47 5.04
#